data_AF-A0A916HEG7-F1
#
_entry.id   AF-A0A916HEG7-F1
#
_cell.length_a   1.000
_cell.length_b   1.000
_cell.length_c   1.000
_cell.angle_alpha   90.00
_cell.angle_beta   90.00
_cell.angle_gamma   90.00
#
_symmetry.space_group_name_H-M   'P 1'
#
loop_
_entity.id
_entity.type
_entity.pdbx_description
1 polymer ?
#
loop_
_entity_poly.entity_id
_entity_poly.type
_entity_poly.pdbx_seq_one_letter_code
_entity_poly.pdbx_strand_id
1 'polypeptide(L)'
;MSDARPAADPLRPDAIIAGTLSLMSCYAQHPAPAHAGRIADNLMRLSGSAALTAEFRAVCRRMAGRWLALQAQAIERCERGVGVVDTRVLQ
;
A
#
# COMPACT_ATOMS: atom_id res chain seq x y z
N MET A 1 22.38 -25.93 18.39
CA MET A 1 22.45 -24.60 17.77
C MET A 1 21.09 -24.28 17.20
N SER A 2 20.34 -23.42 17.88
CA SER A 2 18.97 -23.07 17.47
C SER A 2 19.05 -21.99 16.41
N ASP A 3 18.66 -22.35 15.18
CA ASP A 3 18.58 -21.45 14.03
C ASP A 3 17.33 -20.58 14.16
N ALA A 4 17.37 -19.62 15.09
CA ALA A 4 16.34 -18.62 15.23
C ALA A 4 16.46 -17.64 14.06
N ARG A 5 15.70 -17.86 12.99
CA ARG A 5 15.41 -16.79 12.03
C ARG A 5 14.98 -15.58 12.84
N PRO A 6 15.59 -14.40 12.68
CA PRO A 6 15.13 -13.22 13.39
C PRO A 6 13.68 -13.00 12.95
N ALA A 7 12.75 -13.13 13.90
CA ALA A 7 11.38 -12.69 13.70
C ALA A 7 11.47 -11.26 13.18
N ALA A 8 10.97 -11.02 11.97
CA ALA A 8 11.01 -9.71 11.36
C ALA A 8 10.42 -8.73 12.37
N ASP A 9 11.27 -7.88 12.93
CA ASP A 9 10.87 -6.91 13.94
C ASP A 9 9.74 -6.06 13.32
N PRO A 10 8.51 -6.13 13.85
CA PRO A 10 7.36 -5.41 13.29
C PRO A 10 7.53 -3.88 13.36
N LEU A 11 8.64 -3.40 13.94
CA LEU A 11 8.94 -2.00 14.19
C LEU A 11 9.90 -1.35 13.17
N ARG A 12 10.50 -2.09 12.22
CA ARG A 12 11.44 -1.46 11.26
C ARG A 12 10.67 -0.76 10.13
N PRO A 13 10.68 0.58 10.05
CA PRO A 13 9.96 1.32 9.02
C PRO A 13 10.38 0.93 7.61
N ASP A 14 11.65 0.57 7.42
CA ASP A 14 12.23 0.20 6.12
C ASP A 14 11.51 -0.96 5.45
N ALA A 15 11.15 -2.01 6.20
CA ALA A 15 10.43 -3.16 5.66
C ALA A 15 9.01 -2.79 5.21
N ILE A 16 8.35 -1.95 6.00
CA ILE A 16 7.01 -1.43 5.66
C ILE A 16 7.09 -0.52 4.43
N ILE A 17 8.11 0.35 4.35
CA ILE A 17 8.35 1.23 3.19
C ILE A 17 8.58 0.38 1.93
N ALA A 18 9.51 -0.58 1.97
CA ALA A 18 9.81 -1.45 0.84
C ALA A 18 8.56 -2.23 0.36
N GLY A 19 7.82 -2.83 1.29
CA GLY A 19 6.56 -3.53 0.96
C GLY A 19 5.49 -2.59 0.40
N THR A 20 5.40 -1.37 0.92
CA THR A 20 4.47 -0.34 0.42
C THR A 20 4.82 0.07 -1.01
N LEU A 21 6.09 0.32 -1.30
CA LEU A 21 6.55 0.67 -2.65
C LEU A 21 6.30 -0.47 -3.63
N SER A 22 6.59 -1.71 -3.23
CA SER A 22 6.28 -2.89 -4.04
C SER A 22 4.79 -2.99 -4.38
N LEU A 23 3.91 -2.81 -3.38
CA LEU A 23 2.46 -2.80 -3.60
C LEU A 23 2.00 -1.65 -4.50
N MET A 24 2.60 -0.46 -4.38
CA MET A 24 2.30 0.67 -5.26
C MET A 24 2.66 0.34 -6.72
N SER A 25 3.80 -0.32 -6.95
CA SER A 25 4.18 -0.81 -8.28
C SER A 25 3.18 -1.85 -8.81
N CYS A 26 2.77 -2.81 -7.97
CA CYS A 26 1.75 -3.80 -8.35
C CYS A 26 0.41 -3.13 -8.68
N TYR A 27 -0.03 -2.16 -7.87
CA TYR A 27 -1.27 -1.41 -8.10
C TYR A 27 -1.24 -0.62 -9.41
N ALA A 28 -0.12 0.00 -9.76
CA ALA A 28 0.02 0.73 -11.02
C ALA A 28 -0.14 -0.18 -12.25
N GLN A 29 0.25 -1.46 -12.14
CA GLN A 29 0.11 -2.43 -13.21
C GLN A 29 -1.29 -3.06 -13.24
N HIS A 30 -1.81 -3.43 -12.06
CA HIS A 30 -3.08 -4.11 -11.87
C HIS A 30 -3.84 -3.46 -10.69
N PRO A 31 -4.65 -2.43 -10.96
CA PRO A 31 -5.40 -1.74 -9.92
C PRO A 31 -6.41 -2.70 -9.28
N ALA A 32 -6.20 -3.01 -8.00
CA ALA A 32 -7.08 -3.87 -7.21
C ALA A 32 -7.40 -3.19 -5.87
N PRO A 33 -8.66 -3.25 -5.40
CA PRO A 33 -9.05 -2.67 -4.11
C PRO A 33 -8.18 -3.13 -2.94
N ALA A 34 -7.81 -4.41 -2.92
CA ALA A 34 -6.99 -4.99 -1.86
C ALA A 34 -5.59 -4.37 -1.77
N HIS A 35 -4.96 -4.10 -2.92
CA HIS A 35 -3.65 -3.44 -2.97
C HIS A 35 -3.76 -2.00 -2.43
N ALA A 36 -4.77 -1.23 -2.88
CA ALA A 36 -4.97 0.15 -2.40
C ALA A 36 -5.22 0.23 -0.89
N GLY A 37 -6.06 -0.67 -0.36
CA GLY A 37 -6.30 -0.76 1.08
C GLY A 37 -5.03 -1.09 1.86
N ARG A 38 -4.23 -2.06 1.39
CA ARG A 38 -2.98 -2.45 2.07
C ARG A 38 -1.93 -1.33 2.05
N ILE A 39 -1.86 -0.57 0.96
CA ILE A 39 -0.99 0.61 0.87
C ILE A 39 -1.43 1.68 1.89
N ALA A 40 -2.74 1.95 1.99
CA ALA A 40 -3.28 2.89 2.97
C ALA A 40 -2.95 2.47 4.41
N ASP A 41 -3.15 1.19 4.75
CA ASP A 41 -2.84 0.64 6.08
C ASP A 41 -1.36 0.82 6.44
N ASN A 42 -0.46 0.49 5.50
CA ASN A 42 0.97 0.63 5.73
C ASN A 42 1.37 2.09 5.93
N LEU A 43 0.80 3.02 5.15
CA LEU A 43 1.03 4.45 5.30
C LEU A 43 0.50 4.96 6.64
N MET A 44 -0.66 4.48 7.11
CA MET A 44 -1.16 4.80 8.45
C MET A 44 -0.21 4.30 9.54
N ARG A 45 0.32 3.08 9.42
CA ARG A 45 1.31 2.54 10.36
C ARG A 45 2.60 3.38 10.39
N LEU A 46 3.14 3.72 9.22
CA LEU A 46 4.32 4.60 9.10
C LEU A 46 4.06 5.98 9.71
N SER A 47 2.85 6.50 9.57
CA SER A 47 2.48 7.79 10.13
C SER A 47 2.47 7.87 11.65
N GLY A 48 2.42 6.72 12.33
CA GLY A 48 2.56 6.60 13.78
C GLY A 48 3.98 6.25 14.24
N SER A 49 4.93 6.06 13.33
CA SER A 49 6.29 5.62 13.67
C SER A 49 7.16 6.77 14.21
N ALA A 50 7.60 6.63 15.46
CA ALA A 50 8.51 7.58 16.10
C ALA A 50 9.90 7.63 15.43
N ALA A 51 10.28 6.59 14.68
CA ALA A 51 11.55 6.51 13.96
C ALA A 51 11.61 7.40 12.70
N LEU A 52 10.48 7.97 12.28
CA LEU A 52 10.39 8.86 11.11
C LEU A 52 10.28 10.32 11.55
N THR A 53 10.60 11.27 10.67
CA THR A 53 10.41 12.69 10.97
C THR A 53 8.92 13.06 11.02
N ALA A 54 8.60 14.20 11.65
CA ALA A 54 7.22 14.67 11.73
C ALA A 54 6.61 14.95 10.35
N GLU A 55 7.41 15.48 9.43
CA GLU A 55 7.06 15.79 8.05
C GLU A 55 6.74 14.50 7.30
N PHE A 56 7.60 13.48 7.43
CA PHE A 56 7.38 12.20 6.76
C PHE A 56 6.11 11.52 7.28
N ARG A 57 5.88 11.54 8.60
CA ARG A 57 4.63 11.06 9.20
C ARG A 57 3.41 11.80 8.64
N ALA A 58 3.48 13.13 8.49
CA ALA A 58 2.40 13.93 7.93
C ALA A 58 2.11 13.58 6.46
N VAL A 59 3.16 13.39 5.65
CA VAL A 59 3.04 12.91 4.27
C VAL A 59 2.37 11.53 4.23
N CYS A 60 2.79 10.60 5.09
CA CYS A 60 2.17 9.28 5.17
C CYS A 60 0.67 9.36 5.50
N ARG A 61 0.24 10.20 6.47
CA ARG A 61 -1.20 10.39 6.76
C ARG A 61 -1.97 10.91 5.55
N ARG A 62 -1.45 11.96 4.89
CA ARG A 62 -2.11 12.56 3.72
C ARG A 62 -2.22 11.55 2.58
N MET A 63 -1.15 10.80 2.32
CA MET A 63 -1.13 9.78 1.29
C MET A 63 -2.07 8.62 1.62
N ALA A 64 -2.14 8.18 2.88
CA ALA A 64 -3.10 7.15 3.29
C ALA A 64 -4.54 7.55 2.94
N GLY A 65 -4.94 8.80 3.23
CA GLY A 65 -6.25 9.32 2.84
C GLY A 65 -6.51 9.27 1.33
N ARG A 66 -5.49 9.59 0.51
CA ARG A 66 -5.60 9.46 -0.95
C ARG A 66 -5.76 8.01 -1.40
N TRP A 67 -5.06 7.07 -0.77
CA TRP A 67 -5.16 5.65 -1.09
C TRP A 67 -6.49 5.03 -0.66
N LEU A 68 -7.08 5.48 0.45
CA LEU A 68 -8.45 5.10 0.84
C LEU A 68 -9.48 5.57 -0.19
N ALA A 69 -9.33 6.79 -0.72
CA ALA A 69 -10.20 7.27 -1.80
C ALA A 69 -10.04 6.44 -3.09
N LEU A 70 -8.82 6.03 -3.44
CA LEU A 70 -8.57 5.14 -4.57
C LEU A 70 -9.14 3.73 -4.34
N GLN A 71 -9.06 3.22 -3.11
CA GLN A 71 -9.68 1.95 -2.74
C GLN A 71 -11.19 2.00 -2.94
N ALA A 72 -11.87 3.05 -2.45
CA ALA A 72 -13.31 3.22 -2.64
C ALA A 72 -13.68 3.25 -4.14
N GLN A 73 -12.95 4.02 -4.95
CA GLN A 73 -13.16 4.04 -6.41
C GLN A 73 -12.94 2.68 -7.07
N ALA A 74 -11.94 1.92 -6.62
CA ALA A 74 -11.67 0.58 -7.14
C ALA A 74 -12.79 -0.40 -6.75
N ILE A 75 -13.32 -0.31 -5.52
CA ILE A 75 -14.47 -1.11 -5.06
C ILE A 75 -15.69 -0.82 -5.95
N GLU A 76 -16.03 0.46 -6.14
CA GLU A 76 -17.16 0.87 -6.98
C GLU A 76 -17.03 0.34 -8.42
N ARG A 77 -15.82 0.31 -8.99
CA ARG A 77 -15.58 -0.25 -10.33
C ARG A 77 -15.79 -1.76 -10.37
N CYS A 78 -15.29 -2.48 -9.36
CA CYS A 78 -15.49 -3.92 -9.22
C CYS A 78 -16.98 -4.26 -9.06
N GLU A 79 -17.72 -3.53 -8.22
CA GLU A 79 -19.15 -3.74 -7.97
C GLU A 79 -20.00 -3.47 -9.22
N ARG A 80 -19.62 -2.47 -10.03
CA ARG A 80 -20.30 -2.17 -11.30
C ARG A 80 -19.96 -3.16 -12.42
N GLY A 81 -19.14 -4.19 -12.15
CA GLY A 81 -18.70 -5.15 -13.17
C GLY A 81 -17.84 -4.52 -14.27
N VAL A 82 -17.32 -3.31 -14.03
CA VAL A 82 -16.35 -2.68 -14.91
C VAL A 82 -15.03 -3.37 -14.65
N GLY A 83 -14.87 -4.55 -15.25
CA GLY A 83 -13.57 -5.19 -15.39
C GLY A 83 -12.62 -4.12 -15.90
N VAL A 84 -11.51 -3.91 -15.18
CA VAL A 84 -10.43 -3.06 -15.66
C VAL A 84 -10.10 -3.58 -17.06
N VAL A 85 -10.46 -2.81 -18.08
CA VAL A 85 -10.19 -3.19 -19.47
C VAL A 85 -8.69 -3.30 -19.56
N ASP A 86 -8.20 -4.53 -19.66
CA ASP A 86 -6.79 -4.78 -19.94
C ASP A 86 -6.55 -4.37 -21.39
N THR A 87 -6.18 -3.11 -21.58
CA THR A 87 -5.85 -2.57 -22.90
C THR A 87 -4.52 -3.11 -23.45
N ARG A 88 -3.91 -4.14 -22.83
CA ARG A 88 -2.67 -4.77 -23.32
C ARG A 88 -2.90 -5.99 -24.21
N VAL A 89 -4.13 -6.31 -24.58
CA VAL A 89 -4.40 -7.24 -25.67
C VAL A 89 -4.81 -6.44 -26.90
N LEU A 90 -3.82 -5.91 -27.61
CA LEU A 90 -3.79 -5.57 -29.05
C LEU A 90 -2.67 -4.54 -29.28
N GLN A 91 -1.45 -5.03 -29.47
CA GLN A 91 -0.54 -4.67 -30.56
C GLN A 91 0.77 -5.44 -30.45
#